data_AF-A0A2V9PPQ1-F1
#
_entry.id   AF-A0A2V9PPQ1-F1
#
_cell.length_a   1.000
_cell.length_b   1.000
_cell.length_c   1.000
_cell.angle_alpha   90.00
_cell.angle_beta   90.00
_cell.angle_gamma   90.00
#
_symmetry.space_group_name_H-M   'P 1'
#
loop_
_entity.id
_entity.type
_entity.pdbx_description
1 polymer ?
#
loop_
_entity_poly.entity_id
_entity_poly.type
_entity_poly.pdbx_seq_one_letter_code
_entity_poly.pdbx_strand_id
1 'polypeptide(L)'
;MQRNFGPLKRQVEEWQATQLSDGSTKLLIYQAFIEDAQGFPQHLARRVHDLYFQPIHQEFQPRTMWSLSNAFTSAFKELDPIPQYKATARLAGFLQAVRPY
;
A
#
# COMPACT_ATOMS: atom_id res chain seq x y z
N MET A 1 -7.72 -21.54 16.06
CA MET A 1 -7.27 -21.29 14.68
C MET A 1 -8.34 -20.47 13.96
N GLN A 2 -8.07 -19.19 13.67
CA GLN A 2 -9.04 -18.28 13.04
C GLN A 2 -9.36 -18.73 11.60
N ARG A 3 -10.64 -18.64 11.23
CA ARG A 3 -11.27 -19.43 10.16
C ARG A 3 -11.80 -18.56 9.01
N ASN A 4 -11.06 -17.51 8.62
CA ASN A 4 -11.56 -16.55 7.61
C ASN A 4 -10.51 -16.02 6.62
N PHE A 5 -9.60 -16.88 6.13
CA PHE A 5 -8.59 -16.50 5.12
C PHE A 5 -9.09 -16.52 3.67
N GLY A 6 -10.27 -17.09 3.41
CA GLY A 6 -10.82 -17.24 2.05
C GLY A 6 -11.01 -15.92 1.28
N PRO A 7 -11.56 -14.85 1.90
CA PRO A 7 -11.68 -13.55 1.25
C PRO A 7 -10.33 -12.91 0.91
N LEU A 8 -9.37 -12.96 1.83
CA LEU A 8 -8.03 -12.38 1.62
C LEU A 8 -7.28 -13.10 0.49
N LYS A 9 -7.40 -14.44 0.42
CA LYS A 9 -6.77 -15.22 -0.65
C LYS A 9 -7.30 -14.83 -2.02
N ARG A 10 -8.62 -14.71 -2.17
CA ARG A 10 -9.25 -14.27 -3.44
C ARG A 10 -8.80 -12.88 -3.86
N GLN A 11 -8.72 -11.95 -2.91
CA GLN A 11 -8.24 -10.60 -3.17
C GLN A 11 -6.78 -10.59 -3.68
N VAL A 12 -5.92 -11.42 -3.11
CA VAL A 12 -4.53 -11.58 -3.59
C VAL A 12 -4.50 -12.17 -5.00
N GLU A 13 -5.30 -13.20 -5.27
CA GLU A 13 -5.42 -13.82 -6.61
C GLU A 13 -5.88 -12.79 -7.66
N GLU A 14 -6.89 -11.98 -7.35
CA GLU A 14 -7.36 -10.89 -8.21
C GLU A 14 -6.27 -9.83 -8.46
N TRP A 15 -5.51 -9.46 -7.43
CA TRP A 15 -4.40 -8.51 -7.57
C TRP A 15 -3.24 -9.05 -8.40
N GLN A 16 -2.94 -10.34 -8.31
CA GLN A 16 -1.93 -10.98 -9.16
C GLN A 16 -2.37 -11.04 -10.63
N ALA A 17 -3.67 -11.19 -10.89
CA ALA A 17 -4.21 -11.16 -12.25
C ALA A 17 -4.29 -9.75 -12.85
N THR A 18 -4.35 -8.70 -12.01
CA THR A 18 -4.50 -7.31 -12.47
C THR A 18 -3.16 -6.72 -12.90
N GLN A 19 -2.91 -6.66 -14.21
CA GLN A 19 -1.75 -5.98 -14.80
C GLN A 19 -1.90 -4.46 -14.75
N LEU A 20 -0.80 -3.77 -14.51
CA LEU A 20 -0.70 -2.33 -14.50
C LEU A 20 0.31 -1.90 -15.56
N SER A 21 -0.02 -0.84 -16.29
CA SER A 21 0.96 -0.18 -17.15
C SER A 21 1.97 0.61 -16.30
N ASP A 22 3.15 0.85 -16.85
CA ASP A 22 4.15 1.71 -16.21
C ASP A 22 3.61 3.13 -15.97
N GLY A 23 2.84 3.67 -16.92
CA GLY A 23 2.21 4.98 -16.82
C GLY A 23 1.19 5.05 -15.69
N SER A 24 0.25 4.10 -15.65
CA SER A 24 -0.75 4.01 -14.57
C SER A 24 -0.10 3.81 -13.21
N THR A 25 0.99 3.03 -13.13
CA THR A 25 1.70 2.81 -11.86
C THR A 25 2.38 4.08 -11.36
N LYS A 26 3.06 4.84 -12.24
CA LYS A 26 3.66 6.12 -11.88
C LYS A 26 2.62 7.12 -11.39
N LEU A 27 1.46 7.18 -12.04
CA LEU A 27 0.34 8.01 -11.60
C LEU A 27 -0.17 7.59 -10.22
N LEU A 28 -0.39 6.30 -9.98
CA LEU A 28 -0.83 5.79 -8.66
C LEU A 28 0.18 6.14 -7.55
N ILE A 29 1.47 6.03 -7.81
CA ILE A 29 2.52 6.42 -6.85
C ILE A 29 2.48 7.95 -6.62
N TYR A 30 2.38 8.76 -7.67
CA TYR A 30 2.27 10.22 -7.55
C TYR A 30 1.06 10.62 -6.70
N GLN A 31 -0.12 10.07 -7.02
CA GLN A 31 -1.36 10.34 -6.31
C GLN A 31 -1.28 9.96 -4.82
N ALA A 32 -0.66 8.83 -4.50
CA ALA A 32 -0.55 8.36 -3.11
C ALA A 32 0.31 9.28 -2.21
N PHE A 33 1.30 9.96 -2.77
CA PHE A 33 2.27 10.75 -1.99
C PHE A 33 2.14 12.27 -2.16
N ILE A 34 1.59 12.77 -3.28
CA ILE A 34 1.65 14.19 -3.66
C ILE A 34 0.27 14.85 -3.69
N GLU A 35 -0.78 14.19 -4.20
CA GLU A 35 -2.13 14.78 -4.30
C GLU A 35 -2.95 14.77 -2.98
N ASP A 36 -2.33 14.37 -1.86
CA ASP A 36 -2.85 14.51 -0.49
C ASP A 36 -4.13 13.71 -0.16
N ALA A 37 -4.02 12.37 -0.10
CA ALA A 37 -5.10 11.52 0.45
C ALA A 37 -4.71 10.72 1.71
N GLN A 38 -3.42 10.50 1.99
CA GLN A 38 -3.00 9.52 3.01
C GLN A 38 -1.88 10.00 3.95
N GLY A 39 -1.28 11.17 3.70
CA GLY A 39 -0.24 11.74 4.59
C GLY A 39 1.06 10.93 4.69
N PHE A 40 1.37 10.09 3.69
CA PHE A 40 2.62 9.32 3.68
C PHE A 40 3.84 10.22 3.42
N PRO A 41 5.01 9.94 4.02
CA PRO A 41 6.22 10.73 3.76
C PRO A 41 6.64 10.67 2.29
N GLN A 42 6.76 11.83 1.64
CA GLN A 42 7.03 11.95 0.21
C GLN A 42 8.34 11.26 -0.24
N HIS A 43 9.34 11.17 0.64
CA HIS A 43 10.60 10.49 0.32
C HIS A 43 10.40 8.99 0.01
N LEU A 44 9.33 8.36 0.52
CA LEU A 44 8.99 6.98 0.24
C LEU A 44 8.42 6.78 -1.17
N ALA A 45 7.96 7.82 -1.87
CA ALA A 45 7.50 7.70 -3.25
C ALA A 45 8.60 7.13 -4.15
N ARG A 46 9.83 7.63 -3.97
CA ARG A 46 11.00 7.09 -4.68
C ARG A 46 11.25 5.63 -4.33
N ARG A 47 11.11 5.29 -3.05
CA ARG A 47 11.34 3.94 -2.57
C ARG A 47 10.34 2.92 -3.14
N VAL A 48 9.05 3.27 -3.15
CA VAL A 48 8.00 2.46 -3.77
C VAL A 48 8.25 2.28 -5.27
N HIS A 49 8.63 3.36 -5.96
CA HIS A 49 9.00 3.29 -7.37
C HIS A 49 10.13 2.28 -7.60
N ASP A 50 11.22 2.38 -6.86
CA ASP A 50 12.37 1.49 -7.04
C ASP A 50 12.02 0.03 -6.72
N LEU A 51 11.27 -0.21 -5.64
CA LEU A 51 10.83 -1.56 -5.28
C LEU A 51 9.85 -2.18 -6.28
N TYR A 52 9.04 -1.37 -6.96
CA TYR A 52 8.17 -1.84 -8.03
C TYR A 52 8.96 -2.10 -9.30
N PHE A 53 9.71 -1.12 -9.81
CA PHE A 53 10.37 -1.20 -11.11
C PHE A 53 11.64 -2.08 -11.10
N GLN A 54 12.29 -2.22 -9.94
CA GLN A 54 13.50 -3.00 -9.72
C GLN A 54 13.33 -3.91 -8.48
N PRO A 55 12.41 -4.89 -8.54
CA PRO A 55 12.08 -5.69 -7.37
C PRO A 55 13.23 -6.62 -7.01
N ILE A 56 13.49 -6.73 -5.70
CA ILE A 56 14.52 -7.62 -5.14
C ILE A 56 14.05 -9.08 -5.18
N HIS A 57 12.74 -9.31 -5.02
CA HIS A 57 12.14 -10.64 -5.03
C HIS A 57 11.57 -10.97 -6.40
N GLN A 58 11.89 -12.14 -6.93
CA GLN A 58 11.46 -12.57 -8.26
C GLN A 58 9.93 -12.62 -8.41
N GLU A 59 9.23 -12.96 -7.33
CA GLU A 59 7.77 -13.00 -7.30
C GLU A 59 7.12 -11.64 -7.59
N PHE A 60 7.80 -10.52 -7.31
CA PHE A 60 7.29 -9.17 -7.58
C PHE A 60 7.70 -8.62 -8.96
N GLN A 61 8.42 -9.39 -9.77
CA GLN A 61 8.77 -9.01 -11.15
C GLN A 61 7.56 -8.71 -12.05
N PRO A 62 6.43 -9.46 -11.98
CA PRO A 62 5.26 -9.13 -12.77
C PRO A 62 4.71 -7.74 -12.46
N ARG A 63 4.31 -6.99 -13.49
CA ARG A 63 3.77 -5.61 -13.36
C ARG A 63 2.31 -5.61 -12.91
N THR A 64 2.06 -6.11 -11.70
CA THR A 64 0.69 -6.33 -11.20
C THR A 64 0.34 -5.42 -10.02
N MET A 65 -0.96 -5.34 -9.71
CA MET A 65 -1.44 -4.70 -8.48
C MET A 65 -0.83 -5.35 -7.24
N TRP A 66 -0.61 -6.67 -7.27
CA TRP A 66 0.03 -7.39 -6.17
C TRP A 66 1.48 -6.93 -5.94
N SER A 67 2.27 -6.76 -7.01
CA SER A 67 3.64 -6.25 -6.90
C SER A 67 3.69 -4.81 -6.42
N LEU A 68 2.76 -3.96 -6.88
CA LEU A 68 2.66 -2.57 -6.41
C LEU A 68 2.32 -2.51 -4.92
N SER A 69 1.34 -3.29 -4.47
CA SER A 69 0.96 -3.40 -3.06
C SER A 69 2.15 -3.84 -2.18
N ASN A 70 2.93 -4.82 -2.63
CA ASN A 70 4.13 -5.27 -1.91
C ASN A 70 5.27 -4.24 -1.91
N ALA A 71 5.40 -3.42 -2.96
CA ALA A 71 6.35 -2.31 -2.98
C ALA A 71 5.99 -1.25 -1.93
N PHE A 72 4.70 -0.89 -1.78
CA PHE A 72 4.23 0.00 -0.72
C PHE A 72 4.49 -0.55 0.68
N THR A 73 4.07 -1.78 0.96
CA THR A 73 4.25 -2.38 2.29
C THR A 73 5.71 -2.55 2.66
N SER A 74 6.58 -2.82 1.68
CA SER A 74 8.03 -2.90 1.88
C SER A 74 8.64 -1.53 2.16
N ALA A 75 8.25 -0.48 1.42
CA ALA A 75 8.71 0.89 1.70
C ALA A 75 8.25 1.38 3.08
N PHE A 76 7.05 1.02 3.52
CA PHE A 76 6.53 1.43 4.83
C PHE A 76 7.26 0.79 6.01
N LYS A 77 8.04 -0.28 5.81
CA LYS A 77 8.93 -0.81 6.85
C LYS A 77 10.07 0.13 7.20
N GLU A 78 10.34 1.13 6.36
CA GLU A 78 11.35 2.17 6.60
C GLU A 78 10.79 3.36 7.41
N LEU A 79 9.48 3.35 7.71
CA LEU A 79 8.90 4.30 8.65
C LEU A 79 9.36 3.99 10.08
N ASP A 80 9.73 5.03 10.83
CA ASP A 80 9.96 4.91 12.26
C ASP A 80 8.70 4.30 12.94
N PRO A 81 8.81 3.51 14.01
CA PRO A 81 7.67 2.86 14.66
C PRO A 81 6.58 3.81 15.22
N ILE A 82 6.86 5.11 15.35
CA ILE A 82 6.08 6.07 16.14
C ILE A 82 4.93 6.75 15.36
N PRO A 83 5.07 7.19 14.09
CA PRO A 83 3.97 7.76 13.32
C PRO A 83 2.83 6.78 13.06
N GLN A 84 3.13 5.48 12.95
CA GLN A 84 2.12 4.43 12.73
C GLN A 84 1.17 4.28 13.93
N TYR A 85 1.72 4.30 15.14
CA TYR A 85 0.92 4.27 16.36
C TYR A 85 0.07 5.55 16.49
N LYS A 86 0.66 6.71 16.20
CA LYS A 86 -0.05 8.01 16.22
C LYS A 86 -1.18 8.09 15.19
N ALA A 87 -0.99 7.55 13.98
CA ALA A 87 -2.03 7.50 12.94
C ALA A 87 -3.16 6.54 13.33
N THR A 88 -2.84 5.37 13.89
CA THR A 88 -3.82 4.39 14.37
C THR A 88 -4.68 4.96 15.51
N ALA A 89 -4.06 5.70 16.43
CA ALA A 89 -4.78 6.36 17.53
C ALA A 89 -5.71 7.47 17.02
N ARG A 90 -5.29 8.25 16.02
CA ARG A 90 -6.12 9.30 15.39
C ARG A 90 -7.31 8.72 14.62
N LEU A 91 -7.10 7.58 13.95
CA LEU A 91 -8.15 6.87 13.22
C LEU A 91 -9.26 6.36 14.15
N ALA A 92 -8.91 5.83 15.32
CA ALA A 92 -9.90 5.40 16.30
C ALA A 92 -10.81 6.55 16.79
N GLY A 93 -10.23 7.73 17.06
CA GLY A 93 -11.00 8.93 17.43
C GLY A 93 -11.91 9.44 16.30
N PHE A 94 -11.42 9.40 15.06
CA PHE A 94 -12.21 9.76 13.88
C PHE A 94 -13.43 8.84 13.69
N LEU A 95 -13.26 7.52 13.82
CA LEU A 95 -14.35 6.55 13.62
C LEU A 95 -15.43 6.59 14.70
N GLN A 96 -15.10 7.08 15.91
CA GLN A 96 -16.11 7.33 16.95
C GLN A 96 -16.94 8.58 16.66
N ALA A 97 -16.32 9.62 16.10
CA ALA A 97 -17.00 10.88 15.77
C ALA A 97 -17.97 10.76 14.57
N VAL A 98 -17.75 9.78 13.68
CA VAL A 98 -18.53 9.61 12.44
C VAL A 98 -19.63 8.53 12.57
N ARG A 99 -19.83 7.92 13.74
CA ARG A 99 -20.94 6.96 13.93
C ARG A 99 -22.30 7.66 13.76
N PRO A 100 -23.12 7.30 12.77
CA PRO A 100 -24.52 7.66 12.76
C PRO A 100 -25.27 6.82 13.80
N TYR A 101 -26.37 7.36 14.35
CA TYR A 101 -27.34 6.61 15.16
C TYR A 101 -28.00 5.49 14.34
#